data_AF-Q1RDH9-F1
#
_entry.id   AF-Q1RDH9-F1
#
_cell.length_a   1.000
_cell.length_b   1.000
_cell.length_c   1.000
_cell.angle_alpha   90.00
_cell.angle_beta   90.00
_cell.angle_gamma   90.00
#
_symmetry.space_group_name_H-M   'P 1'
#
loop_
_entity.id
_entity.type
_entity.pdbx_description
1 polymer ?
#
loop_
_entity_poly.entity_id
_entity_poly.type
_entity_poly.pdbx_seq_one_letter_code
_entity_poly.pdbx_strand_id
1 'polypeptide(L)'
;MKHLTEMVRQHKAGKTNGIYAVCSAHPLVLEAAIRYASANQTPLLIEATSNQVDQFSGYTGMTPADFRGFVCQLADSLNFPQDALILGGDHLRPKSLVDSETLIVVYISSHPYTRQYDLGLLTELRRDRQAMRVIAIAVETDAIIEAGPHILLPPSRSFIDMEQAFCFLMYAQVFALAQSIHVGNTPDLPSASGTINRVVQGVIIHP
;
A
#
# COMPACT_ATOMS: atom_id res chain seq x y z
N MET A 1 1.19 21.95 -9.05
CA MET A 1 2.42 21.76 -8.24
C MET A 1 2.95 23.03 -7.57
N LYS A 2 2.94 24.21 -8.22
CA LYS A 2 3.46 25.47 -7.64
C LYS A 2 2.80 25.89 -6.32
N HIS A 3 1.48 25.65 -6.16
CA HIS A 3 0.72 26.07 -4.98
C HIS A 3 1.19 25.41 -3.66
N LEU A 4 1.34 24.09 -3.63
CA LEU A 4 1.74 23.36 -2.41
C LEU A 4 3.18 23.66 -2.00
N THR A 5 4.12 23.61 -2.94
CA THR A 5 5.54 23.86 -2.65
C THR A 5 5.76 25.27 -2.12
N GLU A 6 5.08 26.26 -2.71
CA GLU A 6 5.13 27.64 -2.23
C GLU A 6 4.49 27.78 -0.85
N MET A 7 3.34 27.16 -0.61
CA MET A 7 2.69 27.18 0.70
C MET A 7 3.60 26.60 1.79
N VAL A 8 4.23 25.45 1.54
CA VAL A 8 5.19 24.82 2.46
C VAL A 8 6.41 25.72 2.70
N ARG A 9 6.92 26.38 1.65
CA ARG A 9 8.03 27.34 1.79
C ARG A 9 7.66 28.51 2.71
N GLN A 10 6.46 29.08 2.51
CA GLN A 10 5.95 30.17 3.34
C GLN A 10 5.70 29.75 4.79
N HIS A 11 5.18 28.53 5.00
CA HIS A 11 4.99 27.96 6.33
C HIS A 11 6.33 27.83 7.07
N LYS A 12 7.34 27.25 6.39
CA LYS A 12 8.71 27.12 6.93
C LYS A 12 9.39 28.46 7.19
N ALA A 13 8.95 29.54 6.54
CA ALA A 13 9.40 30.91 6.79
C ALA A 13 8.62 31.62 7.92
N GLY A 14 7.77 30.90 8.66
CA GLY A 14 7.05 31.41 9.82
C GLY A 14 5.70 32.08 9.50
N LYS A 15 5.20 31.98 8.26
CA LYS A 15 3.84 32.45 7.96
C LYS A 15 2.80 31.47 8.48
N THR A 16 1.72 32.01 9.04
CA THR A 16 0.55 31.23 9.45
C THR A 16 -0.31 30.88 8.24
N ASN A 17 0.03 29.80 7.55
CA ASN A 17 -0.74 29.24 6.44
C ASN A 17 -0.82 27.71 6.55
N GLY A 18 -1.79 27.14 5.83
CA GLY A 18 -2.01 25.71 5.73
C GLY A 18 -3.04 25.39 4.65
N ILE A 19 -3.24 24.11 4.40
CA ILE A 19 -4.27 23.58 3.50
C ILE A 19 -4.98 22.44 4.22
N TYR A 20 -6.29 22.34 4.02
CA TYR A 20 -7.07 21.19 4.47
C TYR A 20 -7.12 20.16 3.35
N ALA A 21 -7.07 18.88 3.70
CA ALA A 21 -7.27 17.77 2.77
C ALA A 21 -8.70 17.24 2.88
N VAL A 22 -9.45 17.23 1.78
CA VAL A 22 -10.80 16.67 1.72
C VAL A 22 -10.73 15.22 1.30
N CYS A 23 -10.74 14.30 2.27
CA CYS A 23 -10.63 12.85 2.03
C CYS A 23 -12.02 12.20 1.92
N SER A 24 -12.81 12.60 0.92
CA SER A 24 -14.16 12.07 0.71
C SER A 24 -14.43 11.81 -0.77
N ALA A 25 -15.16 10.73 -1.06
CA ALA A 25 -15.69 10.45 -2.39
C ALA A 25 -17.18 10.85 -2.54
N HIS A 26 -17.79 11.41 -1.48
CA HIS A 26 -19.23 11.70 -1.50
C HIS A 26 -19.51 12.98 -2.31
N PRO A 27 -20.38 12.96 -3.34
CA PRO A 27 -20.60 14.11 -4.24
C PRO A 27 -20.93 15.42 -3.52
N LEU A 28 -21.84 15.38 -2.54
CA LEU A 28 -22.23 16.58 -1.78
C LEU A 28 -21.10 17.16 -0.91
N VAL A 29 -20.17 16.32 -0.42
CA VAL A 29 -19.03 16.79 0.37
C VAL A 29 -18.03 17.49 -0.55
N LEU A 30 -17.81 16.92 -1.74
CA LEU A 30 -16.95 17.51 -2.76
C LEU A 30 -17.53 18.83 -3.28
N GLU A 31 -18.84 18.89 -3.52
CA GLU A 31 -19.52 20.13 -3.90
C GLU A 31 -19.37 21.20 -2.82
N ALA A 32 -19.60 20.86 -1.55
CA ALA A 32 -19.42 21.79 -0.44
C ALA A 32 -17.97 22.29 -0.36
N ALA A 33 -16.99 21.41 -0.54
CA ALA A 33 -15.58 21.75 -0.56
C ALA A 33 -15.20 22.69 -1.72
N ILE A 34 -15.74 22.44 -2.91
CA ILE A 34 -15.54 23.29 -4.09
C ILE A 34 -16.15 24.68 -3.87
N ARG A 35 -17.40 24.74 -3.39
CA ARG A 35 -18.07 26.01 -3.07
C ARG A 35 -17.30 26.79 -2.01
N TYR A 36 -16.81 26.13 -0.97
CA TYR A 36 -16.01 26.75 0.08
C TYR A 36 -14.68 27.29 -0.48
N ALA A 37 -13.94 26.50 -1.24
CA ALA A 37 -12.68 26.94 -1.83
C ALA A 37 -12.88 28.12 -2.80
N SER A 38 -13.94 28.09 -3.60
CA SER A 38 -14.33 29.18 -4.51
C SER A 38 -14.61 30.48 -3.75
N ALA A 39 -15.43 30.41 -2.70
CA ALA A 39 -15.79 31.58 -1.88
C ALA A 39 -14.58 32.21 -1.17
N ASN A 40 -13.56 31.41 -0.85
CA ASN A 40 -12.35 31.86 -0.15
C ASN A 40 -11.14 32.09 -1.07
N GLN A 41 -11.30 31.85 -2.38
CA GLN A 41 -10.22 31.98 -3.37
C GLN A 41 -8.97 31.16 -3.02
N THR A 42 -9.15 29.98 -2.45
CA THR A 42 -8.07 29.08 -2.05
C THR A 42 -7.93 27.92 -3.04
N PRO A 43 -6.71 27.36 -3.20
CA PRO A 43 -6.57 26.06 -3.83
C PRO A 43 -7.33 24.99 -3.02
N LEU A 44 -7.80 23.95 -3.71
CA LEU A 44 -8.55 22.85 -3.12
C LEU A 44 -7.76 21.55 -3.24
N LEU A 45 -7.49 20.89 -2.11
CA LEU A 45 -6.91 19.56 -2.06
C LEU A 45 -7.99 18.52 -1.77
N ILE A 46 -8.21 17.61 -2.71
CA ILE A 46 -9.06 16.43 -2.57
C ILE A 46 -8.18 15.19 -2.63
N GLU A 47 -8.35 14.28 -1.67
CA GLU A 47 -7.59 13.04 -1.60
C GLU A 47 -8.53 11.83 -1.66
N ALA A 48 -8.05 10.77 -2.30
CA ALA A 48 -8.71 9.47 -2.27
C ALA A 48 -7.77 8.43 -1.65
N THR A 49 -8.32 7.56 -0.80
CA THR A 49 -7.58 6.42 -0.26
C THR A 49 -7.47 5.29 -1.28
N SER A 50 -6.46 4.42 -1.14
CA SER A 50 -6.37 3.18 -1.94
C SER A 50 -7.58 2.26 -1.82
N ASN A 51 -8.33 2.32 -0.71
CA ASN A 51 -9.58 1.55 -0.58
C ASN A 51 -10.75 2.19 -1.35
N GLN A 52 -10.75 3.52 -1.48
CA GLN A 52 -11.77 4.26 -2.21
C GLN A 52 -11.61 4.07 -3.71
N VAL A 53 -10.39 4.30 -4.20
CA VAL A 53 -10.05 4.41 -5.61
C VAL A 53 -8.74 3.68 -5.85
N ASP A 54 -8.78 2.61 -6.63
CA ASP A 54 -7.61 1.83 -7.06
C ASP A 54 -7.78 1.35 -8.52
N GLN A 55 -6.82 0.58 -9.04
CA GLN A 55 -6.91 0.05 -10.41
C GLN A 55 -8.04 -0.98 -10.61
N PHE A 56 -8.64 -1.46 -9.52
CA PHE A 56 -9.77 -2.38 -9.47
C PHE A 56 -11.05 -1.68 -9.00
N SER A 57 -11.10 -0.36 -9.10
CA SER A 57 -12.23 0.51 -8.77
C SER A 57 -12.55 0.72 -7.27
N GLY A 58 -11.78 0.14 -6.35
CA GLY A 58 -12.00 0.24 -4.91
C GLY A 58 -13.46 -0.04 -4.50
N TYR A 59 -13.90 0.51 -3.37
CA TYR A 59 -15.32 0.44 -2.98
C TYR A 59 -16.21 1.47 -3.68
N THR A 60 -15.63 2.49 -4.33
CA THR A 60 -16.40 3.55 -4.99
C THR A 60 -16.84 3.18 -6.41
N GLY A 61 -16.27 2.12 -6.99
CA GLY A 61 -16.49 1.78 -8.39
C GLY A 61 -15.62 2.58 -9.36
N MET A 62 -14.68 3.40 -8.88
CA MET A 62 -13.89 4.33 -9.69
C MET A 62 -12.39 3.99 -9.71
N THR A 63 -11.79 4.01 -10.90
CA THR A 63 -10.33 4.06 -11.03
C THR A 63 -9.80 5.47 -10.74
N PRO A 64 -8.47 5.67 -10.55
CA PRO A 64 -7.90 7.01 -10.41
C PRO A 64 -8.25 7.96 -11.58
N ALA A 65 -8.37 7.43 -12.79
CA ALA A 65 -8.77 8.21 -13.96
C ALA A 65 -10.25 8.63 -13.89
N ASP A 66 -11.12 7.72 -13.44
CA ASP A 66 -12.55 7.99 -13.27
C ASP A 66 -12.79 9.01 -12.16
N PHE A 67 -12.12 8.84 -11.00
CA PHE A 67 -12.24 9.77 -9.88
C PHE A 67 -11.78 11.17 -10.27
N ARG A 68 -10.66 11.30 -10.98
CA ARG A 68 -10.22 12.59 -11.54
C ARG A 68 -11.28 13.18 -12.47
N GLY A 69 -11.81 12.38 -13.40
CA GLY A 69 -12.83 12.83 -14.35
C GLY A 69 -14.08 13.34 -13.64
N PHE A 70 -14.55 12.60 -12.63
CA PHE A 70 -15.67 12.97 -11.78
C PHE A 70 -15.45 14.31 -11.05
N VAL A 71 -14.30 14.49 -10.38
CA VAL A 71 -14.00 15.74 -9.67
C VAL A 71 -13.84 16.91 -10.64
N CYS A 72 -13.20 16.71 -11.80
CA CYS A 72 -13.08 17.75 -12.83
C CYS A 72 -14.46 18.19 -13.35
N GLN A 73 -15.35 17.25 -13.68
CA GLN A 73 -16.71 17.57 -14.11
C GLN A 73 -17.49 18.35 -13.05
N LEU A 74 -17.34 17.96 -11.77
CA LEU A 74 -17.96 18.67 -10.66
C LEU A 74 -17.40 20.10 -10.53
N ALA A 75 -16.08 20.27 -10.63
CA ALA A 75 -15.43 21.58 -10.61
C ALA A 75 -15.93 22.47 -11.76
N ASP A 76 -16.02 21.93 -12.99
CA ASP A 76 -16.50 22.65 -14.16
C ASP A 76 -17.95 23.11 -13.99
N SER A 77 -18.83 22.23 -13.50
CA SER A 77 -20.24 22.56 -13.23
C SER A 77 -20.43 23.65 -12.17
N LEU A 78 -19.43 23.83 -11.29
CA LEU A 78 -19.42 24.83 -10.23
C LEU A 78 -18.54 26.04 -10.56
N ASN A 79 -18.04 26.13 -11.80
CA ASN A 79 -17.13 27.17 -12.29
C ASN A 79 -15.86 27.33 -11.42
N PHE A 80 -15.35 26.23 -10.86
CA PHE A 80 -14.11 26.24 -10.09
C PHE A 80 -12.91 25.99 -11.01
N PRO A 81 -11.84 26.81 -10.93
CA PRO A 81 -10.75 26.72 -11.88
C PRO A 81 -9.90 25.48 -11.61
N GLN A 82 -9.74 24.62 -12.63
CA GLN A 82 -9.05 23.32 -12.47
C GLN A 82 -7.56 23.44 -12.12
N ASP A 83 -6.91 24.58 -12.39
CA ASP A 83 -5.52 24.84 -12.00
C ASP A 83 -5.35 25.05 -10.48
N ALA A 84 -6.43 25.44 -9.79
CA ALA A 84 -6.52 25.53 -8.33
C ALA A 84 -6.91 24.18 -7.67
N LEU A 85 -7.29 23.17 -8.45
CA LEU A 85 -7.61 21.84 -7.98
C LEU A 85 -6.34 20.98 -7.84
N ILE A 86 -6.20 20.33 -6.69
CA ILE A 86 -5.09 19.45 -6.36
C ILE A 86 -5.68 18.10 -5.97
N LEU A 87 -5.26 17.05 -6.65
CA LEU A 87 -5.66 15.68 -6.37
C LEU A 87 -4.50 14.93 -5.72
N GLY A 88 -4.74 14.34 -4.56
CA GLY A 88 -3.78 13.54 -3.80
C GLY A 88 -4.25 12.10 -3.60
N GLY A 89 -3.31 11.23 -3.23
CA GLY A 89 -3.59 9.88 -2.78
C GLY A 89 -3.28 9.75 -1.29
N ASP A 90 -4.24 9.29 -0.50
CA ASP A 90 -4.09 9.03 0.92
C ASP A 90 -3.85 7.54 1.17
N HIS A 91 -2.98 7.19 2.12
CA HIS A 91 -2.68 5.81 2.51
C HIS A 91 -2.60 4.84 1.33
N LEU A 92 -1.78 5.16 0.32
CA LEU A 92 -1.54 4.28 -0.83
C LEU A 92 -0.83 3.02 -0.30
N ARG A 93 -1.59 1.93 -0.12
CA ARG A 93 -1.14 0.72 0.54
C ARG A 93 -0.86 -0.38 -0.50
N PRO A 94 0.13 -1.26 -0.25
CA PRO A 94 0.39 -2.43 -1.10
C PRO A 94 -0.81 -3.35 -1.30
N LYS A 95 -1.85 -3.26 -0.45
CA LYS A 95 -3.08 -4.04 -0.61
C LYS A 95 -3.74 -3.81 -1.98
N SER A 96 -3.63 -2.62 -2.56
CA SER A 96 -4.15 -2.38 -3.91
C SER A 96 -3.43 -3.20 -4.98
N LEU A 97 -2.25 -3.77 -4.71
CA LEU A 97 -1.51 -4.63 -5.64
C LEU A 97 -1.99 -6.10 -5.63
N VAL A 98 -2.92 -6.46 -4.75
CA VAL A 98 -3.37 -7.85 -4.59
C VAL A 98 -4.39 -8.22 -5.67
N ASP A 99 -4.11 -9.27 -6.42
CA ASP A 99 -4.98 -9.82 -7.45
C ASP A 99 -5.02 -11.37 -7.45
N SER A 100 -5.74 -11.94 -8.40
CA SER A 100 -5.90 -13.40 -8.54
C SER A 100 -4.61 -14.15 -8.90
N GLU A 101 -3.50 -13.45 -9.17
CA GLU A 101 -2.18 -14.03 -9.41
C GLU A 101 -1.22 -13.83 -8.22
N THR A 102 -1.66 -13.13 -7.18
CA THR A 102 -0.83 -12.78 -6.02
C THR A 102 -0.82 -13.88 -4.96
N LEU A 103 0.38 -14.34 -4.57
CA LEU A 103 0.60 -15.12 -3.35
C LEU A 103 0.93 -14.19 -2.18
N ILE A 104 0.20 -14.31 -1.08
CA ILE A 104 0.48 -13.61 0.18
C ILE A 104 0.95 -14.60 1.23
N VAL A 105 2.09 -14.32 1.86
CA VAL A 105 2.62 -15.07 3.01
C VAL A 105 2.59 -14.16 4.23
N VAL A 106 1.90 -14.59 5.29
CA VAL A 106 1.80 -13.85 6.56
C VAL A 106 2.61 -14.61 7.62
N TYR A 107 3.71 -14.01 8.07
CA TYR A 107 4.47 -14.51 9.20
C TYR A 107 3.81 -14.04 10.49
N ILE A 108 3.36 -14.98 11.32
CA ILE A 108 2.63 -14.64 12.55
C ILE A 108 3.62 -14.47 13.69
N SER A 109 3.63 -13.26 14.26
CA SER A 109 4.39 -12.91 15.46
C SER A 109 4.03 -13.82 16.64
N SER A 110 5.02 -14.07 17.51
CA SER A 110 4.79 -14.69 18.81
C SER A 110 4.72 -13.68 19.95
N HIS A 111 5.07 -12.41 19.70
CA HIS A 111 4.74 -11.34 20.64
C HIS A 111 3.21 -11.18 20.78
N PRO A 112 2.63 -11.27 22.01
CA PRO A 112 1.17 -11.36 22.20
C PRO A 112 0.36 -10.20 21.65
N TYR A 113 0.91 -8.98 21.67
CA TYR A 113 0.23 -7.80 21.14
C TYR A 113 0.25 -7.76 19.62
N THR A 114 1.43 -7.95 19.01
CA THR A 114 1.61 -7.91 17.55
C THR A 114 0.84 -9.04 16.87
N ARG A 115 0.81 -10.22 17.50
CA ARG A 115 0.05 -11.38 17.03
C ARG A 115 -1.43 -11.05 16.77
N GLN A 116 -2.06 -10.20 17.60
CA GLN A 116 -3.46 -9.82 17.40
C GLN A 116 -3.67 -9.08 16.07
N TYR A 117 -2.72 -8.22 15.67
CA TYR A 117 -2.76 -7.53 14.40
C TYR A 117 -2.52 -8.47 13.23
N ASP A 118 -1.57 -9.40 13.35
CA ASP A 118 -1.28 -10.39 12.31
C ASP A 118 -2.49 -11.30 12.05
N LEU A 119 -3.17 -11.75 13.11
CA LEU A 119 -4.38 -12.56 13.00
C LEU A 119 -5.56 -11.76 12.43
N GLY A 120 -5.70 -10.49 12.81
CA GLY A 120 -6.69 -9.58 12.22
C GLY A 120 -6.47 -9.39 10.71
N LEU A 121 -5.21 -9.13 10.31
CA LEU A 121 -4.83 -9.00 8.91
C LEU A 121 -5.04 -10.30 8.13
N LEU A 122 -4.67 -11.45 8.69
CA LEU A 122 -4.89 -12.76 8.08
C LEU A 122 -6.38 -13.01 7.82
N THR A 123 -7.23 -12.65 8.79
CA THR A 123 -8.68 -12.76 8.69
C THR A 123 -9.21 -11.87 7.56
N GLU A 124 -8.77 -10.61 7.51
CA GLU A 124 -9.16 -9.66 6.46
C GLU A 124 -8.75 -10.17 5.08
N LEU A 125 -7.50 -10.55 4.88
CA LEU A 125 -6.98 -11.04 3.59
C LEU A 125 -7.73 -12.27 3.08
N ARG A 126 -8.05 -13.22 3.97
CA ARG A 126 -8.81 -14.43 3.60
C ARG A 126 -10.28 -14.13 3.31
N ARG A 127 -10.88 -13.17 4.01
CA ARG A 127 -12.26 -12.74 3.78
C ARG A 127 -12.41 -12.07 2.41
N ASP A 128 -11.44 -11.24 2.03
CA ASP A 128 -11.53 -10.44 0.82
C ASP A 128 -11.41 -11.28 -0.47
N ARG A 129 -10.78 -12.46 -0.41
CA ARG A 129 -10.68 -13.44 -1.51
C ARG A 129 -10.14 -12.88 -2.84
N GLN A 130 -9.30 -11.85 -2.76
CA GLN A 130 -8.68 -11.24 -3.94
C GLN A 130 -7.41 -11.99 -4.37
N ALA A 131 -6.57 -12.37 -3.41
CA ALA A 131 -5.30 -13.05 -3.66
C ALA A 131 -5.50 -14.47 -4.24
N MET A 132 -4.59 -14.93 -5.10
CA MET A 132 -4.50 -16.34 -5.53
C MET A 132 -4.49 -17.28 -4.31
N ARG A 133 -3.68 -16.94 -3.32
CA ARG A 133 -3.52 -17.72 -2.09
C ARG A 133 -2.99 -16.87 -0.96
N VAL A 134 -3.48 -17.12 0.25
CA VAL A 134 -2.98 -16.53 1.49
C VAL A 134 -2.53 -17.66 2.41
N ILE A 135 -1.24 -17.70 2.74
CA ILE A 135 -0.62 -18.72 3.59
C ILE A 135 -0.11 -18.07 4.88
N ALA A 136 -0.47 -18.61 6.02
CA ALA A 136 0.12 -18.22 7.30
C ALA A 136 1.32 -19.12 7.64
N ILE A 137 2.40 -18.56 8.17
CA ILE A 137 3.51 -19.32 8.75
C ILE A 137 3.64 -18.91 10.22
N ALA A 138 3.52 -19.87 11.13
CA ALA A 138 3.41 -19.59 12.56
C ALA A 138 4.12 -20.65 13.41
N VAL A 139 4.38 -20.31 14.67
CA VAL A 139 4.95 -21.25 15.66
C VAL A 139 3.83 -21.91 16.46
N GLU A 140 2.88 -21.11 16.93
CA GLU A 140 1.75 -21.57 17.75
C GLU A 140 0.47 -21.67 16.91
N THR A 141 -0.34 -22.68 17.24
CA THR A 141 -1.67 -22.87 16.65
C THR A 141 -2.63 -21.76 17.06
N ASP A 142 -3.61 -21.52 16.20
CA ASP A 142 -4.74 -20.62 16.45
C ASP A 142 -5.87 -21.02 15.50
N ALA A 143 -7.12 -20.97 15.94
CA ALA A 143 -8.27 -21.29 15.09
C ALA A 143 -8.31 -20.42 13.81
N ILE A 144 -7.87 -19.16 13.90
CA ILE A 144 -7.78 -18.25 12.76
C ILE A 144 -6.71 -18.75 11.78
N ILE A 145 -5.57 -19.25 12.26
CA ILE A 145 -4.50 -19.79 11.41
C ILE A 145 -5.00 -21.06 10.69
N GLU A 146 -5.57 -21.98 11.47
CA GLU A 146 -6.04 -23.30 11.03
C GLU A 146 -7.23 -23.25 10.06
N ALA A 147 -7.98 -22.14 10.04
CA ALA A 147 -9.11 -21.93 9.12
C ALA A 147 -8.74 -21.86 7.62
N GLY A 148 -7.46 -21.89 7.26
CA GLY A 148 -7.00 -21.86 5.87
C GLY A 148 -5.57 -22.37 5.70
N PRO A 149 -4.96 -22.24 4.50
CA PRO A 149 -3.61 -22.71 4.25
C PRO A 149 -2.59 -22.12 5.23
N HIS A 150 -1.81 -22.99 5.86
CA HIS A 150 -0.82 -22.57 6.84
C HIS A 150 0.34 -23.59 6.95
N ILE A 151 1.45 -23.14 7.53
CA ILE A 151 2.60 -23.95 7.90
C ILE A 151 2.90 -23.66 9.38
N LEU A 152 2.93 -24.71 10.20
CA LEU A 152 3.42 -24.61 11.57
C LEU A 152 4.90 -24.98 11.59
N LEU A 153 5.70 -24.18 12.29
CA LEU A 153 7.08 -24.57 12.58
C LEU A 153 7.11 -25.85 13.43
N PRO A 154 8.14 -26.70 13.29
CA PRO A 154 8.30 -27.87 14.12
C PRO A 154 8.29 -27.52 15.62
N PRO A 155 7.83 -28.42 16.50
CA PRO A 155 7.83 -28.19 17.94
C PRO A 155 9.20 -27.75 18.45
N SER A 156 9.23 -26.64 19.20
CA SER A 156 10.44 -26.03 19.72
C SER A 156 10.21 -25.36 21.07
N ARG A 157 11.27 -24.82 21.69
CA ARG A 157 11.11 -23.83 22.76
C ARG A 157 10.41 -22.57 22.22
N SER A 158 9.93 -21.72 23.12
CA SER A 158 9.48 -20.38 22.76
C SER A 158 10.66 -19.54 22.25
N PHE A 159 10.38 -18.73 21.24
CA PHE A 159 11.33 -17.85 20.56
C PHE A 159 10.76 -16.43 20.57
N ILE A 160 11.62 -15.43 20.75
CA ILE A 160 11.25 -14.05 20.42
C ILE A 160 11.21 -13.88 18.90
N ASP A 161 10.46 -12.88 18.39
CA ASP A 161 10.26 -12.72 16.95
C ASP A 161 11.59 -12.62 16.16
N MET A 162 12.64 -12.03 16.75
CA MET A 162 13.97 -11.96 16.13
C MET A 162 14.61 -13.34 15.92
N GLU A 163 14.43 -14.27 16.86
CA GLU A 163 14.89 -15.65 16.70
C GLU A 163 14.03 -16.40 15.66
N GLN A 164 12.71 -16.14 15.65
CA GLN A 164 11.77 -16.75 14.71
C GLN A 164 12.02 -16.33 13.26
N ALA A 165 12.49 -15.10 13.04
CA ALA A 165 12.81 -14.59 11.72
C ALA A 165 13.78 -15.51 10.96
N PHE A 166 14.74 -16.12 11.66
CA PHE A 166 15.67 -17.08 11.03
C PHE A 166 14.96 -18.35 10.57
N CYS A 167 13.98 -18.84 11.33
CA CYS A 167 13.18 -19.99 10.93
C CYS A 167 12.27 -19.66 9.74
N PHE A 168 11.64 -18.49 9.74
CA PHE A 168 10.80 -18.01 8.64
C PHE A 168 11.61 -17.78 7.36
N LEU A 169 12.83 -17.26 7.49
CA LEU A 169 13.73 -17.01 6.36
C LEU A 169 13.99 -18.27 5.53
N MET A 170 14.09 -19.44 6.17
CA MET A 170 14.28 -20.72 5.47
C MET A 170 13.15 -21.00 4.48
N TYR A 171 11.89 -20.73 4.86
CA TYR A 171 10.75 -20.93 3.96
C TYR A 171 10.76 -19.93 2.80
N ALA A 172 11.09 -18.66 3.08
CA ALA A 172 11.23 -17.63 2.05
C ALA A 172 12.31 -18.00 1.02
N GLN A 173 13.48 -18.44 1.49
CA GLN A 173 14.61 -18.82 0.65
C GLN A 173 14.32 -20.07 -0.17
N VAL A 174 13.70 -21.10 0.43
CA VAL A 174 13.30 -22.32 -0.30
C VAL A 174 12.25 -22.00 -1.36
N PHE A 175 11.26 -21.15 -1.04
CA PHE A 175 10.28 -20.70 -2.02
C PHE A 175 10.95 -19.96 -3.19
N ALA A 176 11.81 -18.98 -2.89
CA ALA A 176 12.51 -18.20 -3.93
C ALA A 176 13.39 -19.10 -4.82
N LEU A 177 14.13 -20.03 -4.22
CA LEU A 177 14.96 -21.00 -4.94
C LEU A 177 14.12 -21.88 -5.86
N ALA A 178 13.03 -22.46 -5.32
CA ALA A 178 12.14 -23.33 -6.08
C ALA A 178 11.47 -22.58 -7.23
N GLN A 179 11.01 -21.34 -7.01
CA GLN A 179 10.41 -20.51 -8.06
C GLN A 179 11.43 -20.13 -9.13
N SER A 180 12.65 -19.77 -8.76
CA SER A 180 13.74 -19.48 -9.71
C SER A 180 13.96 -20.66 -10.67
N ILE A 181 14.09 -21.88 -10.12
CA ILE A 181 14.24 -23.10 -10.91
C ILE A 181 12.99 -23.35 -11.77
N HIS A 182 11.80 -23.17 -11.19
CA HIS A 182 10.53 -23.42 -11.88
C HIS A 182 10.34 -22.54 -13.12
N VAL A 183 10.73 -21.27 -13.05
CA VAL A 183 10.65 -20.33 -14.18
C VAL A 183 11.84 -20.40 -15.14
N GLY A 184 12.76 -21.36 -14.92
CA GLY A 184 13.94 -21.57 -15.77
C GLY A 184 15.10 -20.60 -15.52
N ASN A 185 15.05 -19.83 -14.44
CA ASN A 185 16.17 -18.99 -14.03
C ASN A 185 17.25 -19.82 -13.32
N THR A 186 18.51 -19.40 -13.46
CA THR A 186 19.61 -19.96 -12.67
C THR A 186 19.71 -19.19 -11.35
N PRO A 187 19.54 -19.84 -10.18
CA PRO A 187 19.59 -19.16 -8.87
C PRO A 187 20.89 -18.40 -8.60
N ASP A 188 22.01 -18.88 -9.16
CA ASP A 188 23.33 -18.25 -9.01
C ASP A 188 23.51 -17.02 -9.91
N LEU A 189 22.76 -16.92 -11.00
CA LEU A 189 22.78 -15.82 -11.96
C LEU A 189 21.36 -15.43 -12.40
N PRO A 190 20.54 -14.86 -11.50
CA PRO A 190 19.13 -14.60 -11.78
C PRO A 190 18.90 -13.43 -12.77
N SER A 191 19.92 -12.59 -13.02
CA SER A 191 19.88 -11.51 -14.01
C SER A 191 20.89 -11.77 -15.11
N ALA A 192 20.53 -12.60 -16.08
CA ALA A 192 21.40 -12.90 -17.24
C ALA A 192 21.76 -11.65 -18.05
N SER A 193 20.92 -10.61 -18.02
CA SER A 193 21.17 -9.31 -18.66
C SER A 193 22.25 -8.47 -17.98
N GLY A 194 22.69 -8.84 -16.77
CA GLY A 194 23.63 -8.04 -15.97
C GLY A 194 23.05 -6.75 -15.40
N THR A 195 21.73 -6.55 -15.49
CA THR A 195 21.03 -5.40 -14.91
C THR A 195 21.19 -5.36 -13.39
N ILE A 196 21.21 -6.53 -12.75
CA ILE A 196 21.46 -6.71 -11.33
C ILE A 196 22.72 -7.57 -11.17
N ASN A 197 23.64 -7.13 -10.31
CA ASN A 197 24.92 -7.80 -10.09
C ASN A 197 25.05 -8.24 -8.62
N ARG A 198 25.75 -9.36 -8.39
CA ARG A 198 26.07 -9.85 -7.04
C ARG A 198 26.85 -8.82 -6.21
N VAL A 199 27.72 -8.06 -6.88
CA VAL A 199 28.43 -6.92 -6.30
C VAL A 199 27.89 -5.68 -6.99
N VAL A 200 27.51 -4.66 -6.21
CA VAL A 200 27.03 -3.39 -6.76
C VAL A 200 28.13 -2.78 -7.64
N GLN A 201 27.78 -2.43 -8.87
CA GLN A 201 28.68 -1.82 -9.85
C GLN A 201 28.15 -0.44 -10.25
N GLY A 202 29.05 0.47 -10.64
CA GLY A 202 28.66 1.79 -11.17
C GLY A 202 28.30 2.85 -10.13
N VAL A 203 28.57 2.62 -8.84
CA VAL A 203 28.37 3.62 -7.79
C VAL A 203 29.62 4.49 -7.64
N ILE A 204 29.48 5.78 -7.92
CA ILE A 204 30.51 6.79 -7.68
C ILE A 204 30.35 7.28 -6.24
N ILE A 205 31.39 7.12 -5.42
CA ILE A 205 31.42 7.68 -4.07
C ILE A 205 31.96 9.11 -4.16
N HIS A 206 31.14 10.07 -3.77
CA HIS A 206 31.56 11.48 -3.65
C HIS A 206 32.17 11.73 -2.26
N PRO A 207 33.20 12.58 -2.14
CA PRO A 207 33.84 12.93 -0.88
C PRO A 207 32.94 13.78 0.04
#